data_AF-A0A3D5V0Q5-F1
#
_entry.id   AF-A0A3D5V0Q5-F1
#
_cell.length_a   1.000
_cell.length_b   1.000
_cell.length_c   1.000
_cell.angle_alpha   90.00
_cell.angle_beta   90.00
_cell.angle_gamma   90.00
#
_symmetry.space_group_name_H-M   'P 1'
#
loop_
_entity.id
_entity.type
_entity.pdbx_description
1 polymer ?
#
loop_
_entity_poly.entity_id
_entity_poly.type
_entity_poly.pdbx_seq_one_letter_code
_entity_poly.pdbx_strand_id
1 'polypeptide(L)' 'MNRFGLAVIALVIGQSLFLAAMVWDRVSLLRSDTVVTLETAPVDPRDIFRGDYVILNYAISRLHLDALEGDDEFSSGD' A
#
# COMPACT_ATOMS: atom_id res chain seq x y z
N MET A 1 11.67 35.76 24.28
CA MET A 1 10.66 34.72 24.03
C MET A 1 10.69 33.74 25.19
N ASN A 2 9.57 33.47 25.86
CA ASN A 2 9.55 32.49 26.95
C ASN A 2 9.90 31.09 26.40
N ARG A 3 10.60 30.27 27.19
CA ARG A 3 11.03 28.90 26.80
C ARG A 3 9.85 28.06 26.28
N PHE A 4 8.67 28.27 26.84
CA PHE A 4 7.41 27.66 26.40
C PHE A 4 7.03 28.05 24.96
N GLY A 5 7.13 29.33 24.59
CA GLY A 5 6.81 29.78 23.23
C GLY A 5 7.75 29.19 22.17
N LEU A 6 9.04 29.06 22.50
CA LEU A 6 10.00 28.38 21.63
C LEU A 6 9.66 26.89 21.46
N ALA A 7 9.25 26.22 22.53
CA ALA A 7 8.85 24.81 22.48
C ALA A 7 7.62 24.59 21.59
N VAL A 8 6.60 25.46 21.69
CA VAL A 8 5.39 25.38 20.84
C VAL A 8 5.74 25.60 19.37
N ILE A 9 6.59 26.59 19.06
CA ILE A 9 7.03 26.84 17.68
C ILE A 9 7.79 25.63 17.11
N ALA A 10 8.71 25.06 17.89
CA ALA A 10 9.45 23.87 17.47
C ALA A 10 8.52 22.68 17.21
N LEU A 11 7.50 22.48 18.05
CA LEU A 11 6.50 21.43 17.88
C LEU A 11 5.68 21.62 16.60
N VAL A 12 5.23 22.85 16.31
CA VAL A 12 4.47 23.15 15.08
C VAL A 12 5.34 22.89 13.85
N ILE A 13 6.59 23.36 13.85
CA ILE A 13 7.53 23.12 12.75
C ILE A 13 7.75 21.61 12.55
N GLY A 14 7.99 20.86 13.62
CA GLY A 14 8.18 19.42 13.56
C GLY A 14 6.98 18.69 12.95
N GLN A 15 5.77 19.02 13.38
CA GLN A 15 4.54 18.45 12.83
C GLN A 15 4.36 18.81 11.35
N SER A 16 4.59 20.07 10.97
CA SER A 16 4.50 20.50 9.57
C SER A 16 5.52 19.78 8.68
N LEU A 17 6.75 19.61 9.14
CA LEU A 17 7.78 18.86 8.42
C LEU A 17 7.41 17.38 8.28
N PHE A 18 6.86 16.77 9.32
CA PHE A 18 6.38 15.39 9.28
C PHE A 18 5.27 15.20 8.24
N LEU A 19 4.26 16.08 8.24
CA LEU A 19 3.20 16.07 7.23
C LEU A 19 3.78 16.29 5.82
N ALA A 20 4.69 17.24 5.65
CA ALA A 20 5.34 17.51 4.37
C ALA A 20 6.12 16.29 3.86
N ALA A 21 6.81 15.56 4.73
CA ALA A 21 7.53 14.33 4.37
C ALA A 21 6.59 13.24 3.86
N MET A 22 5.44 13.02 4.53
CA MET A 22 4.44 12.05 4.06
C MET A 22 3.86 12.41 2.70
N VAL A 23 3.59 13.70 2.46
CA VAL A 23 3.11 14.18 1.15
C VAL A 23 4.19 13.99 0.09
N TRP A 24 5.44 14.34 0.40
CA TRP A 24 6.57 14.21 -0.51
C TRP A 24 6.79 12.77 -0.96
N ASP A 25 6.68 11.80 -0.05
CA ASP A 25 6.78 10.37 -0.37
C ASP A 25 5.81 9.98 -1.49
N ARG A 26 4.53 10.34 -1.37
CA ARG A 26 3.51 10.01 -2.37
C ARG A 26 3.68 10.78 -3.68
N VAL A 27 4.03 12.06 -3.59
CA VAL A 27 4.28 12.89 -4.79
C VAL A 27 5.50 12.39 -5.56
N SER A 28 6.52 11.87 -4.88
CA SER A 28 7.71 11.32 -5.54
C SER A 28 7.36 10.10 -6.39
N LEU A 29 6.46 9.22 -5.90
CA LEU A 29 5.94 8.09 -6.66
C LEU A 29 5.13 8.54 -7.89
N LEU A 30 4.28 9.55 -7.74
CA LEU A 30 3.48 10.09 -8.86
C LEU A 30 4.33 10.80 -9.91
N ARG A 31 5.48 11.34 -9.52
CA ARG A 31 6.47 11.95 -10.43
C ARG A 31 7.43 10.93 -11.04
N SER A 32 7.33 9.66 -10.66
CA SER A 32 8.16 8.62 -11.24
C SER A 32 7.77 8.42 -12.71
N ASP A 33 8.75 8.42 -13.60
CA ASP A 33 8.56 8.08 -15.02
C ASP A 33 8.33 6.57 -15.23
N THR A 34 8.48 5.77 -14.18
CA THR A 34 8.30 4.32 -14.23
C THR A 34 6.82 3.97 -14.24
N VAL A 35 6.30 3.65 -15.42
CA VAL A 35 4.94 3.12 -15.57
C VAL A 35 4.95 1.61 -15.32
N VAL A 36 4.23 1.16 -14.29
CA VAL A 36 4.03 -0.26 -13.98
C VAL A 36 2.65 -0.68 -14.46
N THR A 37 2.57 -1.43 -15.55
CA THR A 37 1.32 -2.00 -16.05
C THR A 37 1.11 -3.39 -15.43
N LEU A 38 -0.03 -3.60 -14.80
CA LEU A 38 -0.39 -4.88 -14.20
C LEU A 38 -1.47 -5.57 -15.05
N GLU A 39 -1.28 -6.86 -15.30
CA GLU A 39 -2.28 -7.70 -15.95
C GLU A 39 -3.49 -7.88 -15.01
N THR A 40 -4.67 -7.54 -15.51
CA THR A 40 -5.93 -7.72 -14.78
C THR A 40 -6.39 -9.17 -14.89
N ALA A 41 -6.88 -9.71 -13.79
CA ALA A 41 -7.39 -11.08 -13.70
C ALA A 41 -8.81 -11.07 -13.09
N PRO A 42 -9.81 -10.48 -13.77
CA PRO A 42 -11.16 -10.39 -13.25
C PRO A 42 -11.79 -11.78 -13.08
N VAL A 43 -12.51 -11.97 -11.98
CA VAL A 43 -13.32 -13.17 -11.74
C VAL A 43 -14.77 -12.74 -11.65
N ASP A 44 -15.68 -13.43 -12.36
CA ASP A 44 -17.13 -13.20 -12.36
C ASP A 44 -17.85 -14.29 -11.54
N PRO A 45 -17.80 -14.22 -10.20
CA PRO A 45 -18.55 -15.12 -9.35
C PRO A 45 -20.04 -14.81 -9.40
N ARG A 46 -20.85 -15.87 -9.43
CA ARG A 46 -22.31 -15.74 -9.34
C ARG A 46 -22.74 -15.90 -7.89
N ASP A 47 -23.42 -14.90 -7.34
CA ASP A 47 -24.04 -14.97 -6.02
C ASP A 47 -25.53 -14.62 -6.12
N ILE A 48 -26.37 -15.54 -5.63
CA ILE A 48 -27.83 -15.47 -5.65
C ILE A 48 -28.37 -14.21 -4.93
N PHE A 49 -27.63 -13.67 -3.96
CA PHE A 49 -28.04 -12.50 -3.18
C PHE A 49 -27.37 -11.19 -3.60
N ARG A 50 -26.24 -11.24 -4.30
CA ARG A 50 -25.50 -10.04 -4.77
C ARG A 50 -25.72 -9.74 -6.26
N GLY A 51 -26.29 -10.68 -7.01
CA GLY A 51 -26.42 -10.58 -8.46
C GLY A 51 -25.07 -10.77 -9.15
N ASP A 52 -24.94 -10.20 -10.36
CA ASP A 52 -23.71 -10.27 -11.15
C ASP A 52 -22.71 -9.22 -10.64
N TYR A 53 -21.53 -9.67 -10.22
CA TYR A 53 -20.45 -8.80 -9.78
C TYR A 53 -19.09 -9.35 -10.21
N VAL A 54 -18.12 -8.46 -10.40
CA VAL A 54 -16.75 -8.84 -10.78
C VAL A 54 -15.79 -8.50 -9.65
N ILE A 55 -14.93 -9.44 -9.30
CA ILE A 55 -13.81 -9.20 -8.39
C ILE A 55 -12.63 -8.71 -9.23
N LEU A 56 -12.17 -7.49 -8.94
CA LEU A 56 -10.99 -6.90 -9.57
C LEU A 56 -9.72 -7.41 -8.88
N ASN A 57 -9.00 -8.31 -9.55
CA ASN A 57 -7.70 -8.80 -9.12
C ASN A 57 -6.64 -8.48 -10.17
N TYR A 58 -5.37 -8.53 -9.75
CA TYR A 58 -4.22 -8.51 -10.65
C TYR A 58 -3.55 -9.88 -10.65
N ALA A 59 -2.88 -10.24 -11.75
CA ALA A 59 -2.14 -11.50 -11.84
C ALA A 59 -1.07 -11.61 -10.74
N ILE A 60 -0.38 -10.50 -10.43
CA ILE A 60 0.66 -10.42 -9.39
C ILE A 60 0.12 -10.65 -7.97
N SER A 61 -1.19 -10.55 -7.76
CA SER A 61 -1.80 -10.82 -6.45
C SER A 61 -1.82 -12.31 -6.09
N ARG A 62 -1.49 -13.20 -7.04
CA ARG A 62 -1.31 -14.64 -6.80
C ARG A 62 0.17 -14.97 -6.74
N LEU A 63 0.60 -15.53 -5.61
CA LEU A 63 1.96 -16.00 -5.40
C LEU A 63 2.05 -17.50 -5.73
N HIS A 64 2.96 -17.86 -6.62
CA HIS A 64 3.29 -19.25 -6.93
C HIS A 64 4.40 -19.69 -5.98
N LEU A 65 4.03 -20.39 -4.92
CA LEU A 65 4.96 -20.78 -3.84
C LEU A 65 6.11 -21.67 -4.35
N ASP A 66 5.85 -22.48 -5.38
CA ASP A 66 6.82 -23.32 -6.06
C ASP A 66 7.95 -22.55 -6.77
N ALA A 67 7.72 -21.27 -7.08
CA ALA A 67 8.68 -20.39 -7.74
C ALA A 67 9.32 -19.38 -6.77
N LEU A 68 8.95 -19.41 -5.49
CA LEU A 68 9.47 -18.50 -4.47
C LEU A 68 10.58 -19.18 -3.68
N GLU A 69 11.67 -18.46 -3.48
CA GLU A 69 12.75 -18.89 -2.60
C GLU A 69 12.34 -18.59 -1.14
N GLY A 70 12.33 -19.61 -0.28
CA GLY A 70 11.86 -19.51 1.10
C GLY A 70 12.01 -20.84 1.85
N ASP A 71 11.76 -20.83 3.16
CA ASP A 71 11.74 -22.05 3.98
C ASP A 71 10.31 -22.64 3.97
N ASP A 72 10.19 -23.93 3.69
CA ASP A 72 8.92 -24.66 3.59
C ASP A 72 8.44 -25.19 4.96
N GLU A 73 9.01 -24.68 6.06
CA GLU A 73 8.79 -25.19 7.42
C GLU A 73 7.33 -24.99 7.91
N PHE A 74 6.57 -24.08 7.30
CA PHE A 74 5.17 -23.83 7.67
C PHE A 74 4.22 -24.81 6.99
N SER A 75 3.68 -25.75 7.77
CA SER A 75 2.59 -26.63 7.34
C SER A 75 1.23 -25.99 7.62
N SER A 76 0.28 -26.07 6.67
CA SER A 76 -1.08 -25.58 6.87
C SER A 76 -1.82 -26.43 7.91
N GLY A 77 -1.95 -25.93 9.14
CA GLY A 77 -2.75 -26.55 10.20
C GLY A 77 -2.12 -26.56 11.60
N ASP A 78 -0.98 -25.90 11.81
CA ASP A 78 -0.38 -25.66 13.14
C ASP A 78 -0.85 -24.32 13.74
#